data_AF-A0A832H582-F1
#
_entry.id   AF-A0A832H582-F1
#
_cell.length_a   1.000
_cell.length_b   1.000
_cell.length_c   1.000
_cell.angle_alpha   90.00
_cell.angle_beta   90.00
_cell.angle_gamma   90.00
#
_symmetry.space_group_name_H-M   'P 1'
#
loop_
_entity.id
_entity.type
_entity.pdbx_description
1 polymer ?
#
loop_
_entity_poly.entity_id
_entity_poly.type
_entity_poly.pdbx_seq_one_letter_code
_entity_poly.pdbx_strand_id
1 'polypeptide(L)'
;MKPIQLPRGLVLAAALAVSSSAIAISAKGVSAEAAIAQPIQPTASIQEKLKQPASKRLNVEQLVKALDQNDVEDAIRQVELGWKKQFEDYYQGQLTSQYLSLEQMMRSLERLHRLTDKKTALVYAIPTPTHLELILVPPTGKPIHRRITDAKRTALLETAQTFRMGVVDSLSRPQDYLPAAKQLHQWIISPLEPSLKAQRIDSLIFCLGSGLRSLPMAALHDGKRFLVEKYSLAIIPAFNLLDQHPAVMQGVQVLAMGASEFQSQPPLPAVPTELVAVSDALWQGDSLLNQDFTVANLKSKRSKTPYGIVHLATHAEFQPGSVNESFIQFWDRKVRPNQLRELGLRLPVVQLLVLSACRTALGDPQAELGFAGLAVQSGSKAALAS
;
A
#
# COMPACT_ATOMS: atom_id res chain seq x y z
N MET A 1 -31.16 24.51 33.56
CA MET A 1 -31.46 23.30 32.75
C MET A 1 -30.73 22.12 33.39
N LYS A 2 -31.46 21.04 33.70
CA LYS A 2 -30.93 19.82 34.35
C LYS A 2 -29.90 19.11 33.43
N PRO A 3 -28.80 18.56 33.97
CA PRO A 3 -27.96 17.63 33.22
C PRO A 3 -28.62 16.25 33.20
N ILE A 4 -28.72 15.67 32.00
CA ILE A 4 -29.19 14.31 31.77
C ILE A 4 -27.99 13.37 31.96
N GLN A 5 -28.13 12.44 32.92
CA GLN A 5 -27.27 11.27 33.09
C GLN A 5 -27.57 10.23 32.00
N LEU A 6 -26.52 9.60 31.47
CA LEU A 6 -26.59 8.31 30.77
C LEU A 6 -25.85 7.24 31.61
N PRO A 7 -26.31 5.98 31.58
CA PRO A 7 -26.06 5.03 32.66
C PRO A 7 -24.72 4.28 32.53
N ARG A 8 -24.15 3.99 33.71
CA ARG A 8 -23.08 3.02 33.94
C ARG A 8 -23.64 1.60 33.97
N GLY A 9 -22.96 0.68 33.31
CA GLY A 9 -23.01 -0.78 33.48
C GLY A 9 -21.91 -1.37 32.59
N LEU A 10 -21.05 -2.31 32.99
CA LEU A 10 -21.01 -3.20 34.13
C LEU A 10 -19.53 -3.55 34.40
N VAL A 11 -19.16 -3.65 35.67
CA VAL A 11 -17.85 -4.09 36.18
C VAL A 11 -17.97 -5.56 36.61
N LEU A 12 -16.91 -6.36 36.39
CA LEU A 12 -16.44 -7.63 37.03
C LEU A 12 -15.96 -8.63 35.93
N ALA A 13 -14.96 -9.50 36.09
CA ALA A 13 -14.07 -9.84 37.20
C ALA A 13 -12.80 -10.54 36.65
N ALA A 14 -11.83 -10.69 37.55
CA ALA A 14 -10.49 -11.29 37.42
C ALA A 14 -10.40 -12.73 36.89
N ALA A 15 -9.21 -13.10 36.40
CA ALA A 15 -8.51 -14.30 36.88
C ALA A 15 -6.98 -14.16 36.69
N LEU A 16 -6.27 -14.05 37.82
CA LEU A 16 -4.84 -14.31 37.94
C LEU A 16 -4.59 -15.81 37.76
N ALA A 17 -3.54 -16.15 37.02
CA ALA A 17 -2.84 -17.41 37.20
C ALA A 17 -1.33 -17.15 37.09
N VAL A 18 -0.69 -17.04 38.25
CA VAL A 18 0.76 -17.07 38.42
C VAL A 18 1.17 -18.54 38.36
N SER A 19 2.13 -18.87 37.51
CA SER A 19 2.95 -20.07 37.70
C SER A 19 4.41 -19.66 37.71
N SER A 20 4.99 -19.74 38.91
CA SER A 20 6.41 -19.57 39.18
C SER A 20 7.16 -20.83 38.79
N SER A 21 8.27 -20.68 38.09
CA SER A 21 9.37 -21.64 38.12
C SER A 21 10.66 -20.86 38.00
N ALA A 22 11.25 -20.58 39.17
CA ALA A 22 12.61 -20.09 39.30
C ALA A 22 13.56 -21.28 39.13
N ILE A 23 14.53 -21.15 38.23
CA ILE A 23 15.78 -21.92 38.28
C ILE A 23 16.89 -20.88 38.33
N ALA A 24 17.47 -20.72 39.52
CA ALA A 24 18.71 -20.00 39.73
C ALA A 24 19.85 -21.01 39.60
N ILE A 25 20.81 -20.77 38.69
CA ILE A 25 22.14 -21.38 38.76
C ILE A 25 23.20 -20.30 38.50
N SER A 26 23.81 -19.92 39.61
CA SER A 26 25.21 -19.54 39.89
C SER A 26 26.15 -19.18 38.73
N ALA A 27 26.74 -17.99 38.87
CA ALA A 27 27.91 -17.53 38.15
C ALA A 27 29.19 -18.26 38.61
N LYS A 28 30.01 -18.72 37.66
CA LYS A 28 31.45 -18.89 37.82
C LYS A 28 32.14 -18.46 36.52
N GLY A 29 33.04 -17.47 36.65
CA GLY A 29 33.90 -17.03 35.57
C GLY A 29 34.97 -18.08 35.23
N VAL A 30 35.27 -18.19 33.94
CA VAL A 30 36.53 -18.69 33.41
C VAL A 30 36.87 -17.86 32.19
N SER A 31 37.96 -17.12 32.27
CA SER A 31 38.72 -16.54 31.18
C SER A 31 39.41 -17.65 30.39
N ALA A 32 39.23 -17.70 29.07
CA ALA A 32 40.06 -18.50 28.18
C ALA A 32 40.14 -17.85 26.79
N GLU A 33 41.37 -17.86 26.27
CA GLU A 33 41.91 -17.11 25.14
C GLU A 33 41.25 -17.36 23.78
N ALA A 34 41.40 -16.35 22.91
CA ALA A 34 41.02 -16.34 21.52
C ALA A 34 41.73 -17.46 20.72
N ALA A 35 40.97 -18.47 20.29
CA ALA A 35 41.34 -19.36 19.20
C ALA A 35 40.70 -18.85 17.91
N ILE A 36 41.54 -18.40 16.98
CA ILE A 36 41.17 -17.94 15.64
C ILE A 36 40.65 -19.14 14.84
N ALA A 37 39.32 -19.27 14.72
CA ALA A 37 38.70 -20.20 13.79
C ALA A 37 38.67 -19.56 12.40
N GLN A 38 39.39 -20.16 11.46
CA GLN A 38 39.36 -19.79 10.05
C GLN A 38 37.93 -19.89 9.51
N PRO A 39 37.46 -18.92 8.70
CA PRO A 39 36.12 -18.99 8.13
C PRO A 39 36.02 -20.19 7.18
N ILE A 40 35.12 -21.11 7.54
CA ILE A 40 34.65 -22.19 6.69
C ILE A 40 34.12 -21.54 5.40
N GLN A 41 34.81 -21.77 4.30
CA GLN A 41 34.36 -21.33 2.98
C GLN A 41 33.01 -22.00 2.67
N PRO A 42 31.96 -21.24 2.32
CA PRO A 42 30.75 -21.84 1.77
C PRO A 42 31.10 -22.52 0.44
N THR A 43 30.94 -23.84 0.43
CA THR A 43 31.02 -24.68 -0.76
C THR A 43 30.06 -24.17 -1.83
N ALA A 44 30.49 -24.25 -3.09
CA ALA A 44 29.93 -23.61 -4.28
C ALA A 44 28.51 -24.05 -4.71
N SER A 45 27.59 -24.37 -3.79
CA SER A 45 26.27 -24.94 -4.09
C SER A 45 25.06 -24.08 -3.68
N ILE A 46 25.24 -22.80 -3.35
CA ILE A 46 24.13 -21.83 -3.15
C ILE A 46 24.06 -20.82 -4.33
N GLN A 47 24.96 -20.95 -5.32
CA GLN A 47 24.99 -20.10 -6.51
C GLN A 47 24.17 -20.64 -7.70
N GLU A 48 23.11 -21.41 -7.46
CA GLU A 48 21.95 -21.32 -8.36
C GLU A 48 21.21 -20.00 -8.06
N LYS A 49 21.81 -18.88 -8.47
CA LYS A 49 21.03 -17.69 -8.81
C LYS A 49 20.07 -18.12 -9.92
N LEU A 50 18.84 -18.46 -9.57
CA LEU A 50 17.71 -18.48 -10.51
C LEU A 50 17.81 -17.22 -11.37
N LYS A 51 18.13 -17.38 -12.66
CA LYS A 51 18.20 -16.27 -13.62
C LYS A 51 16.86 -15.57 -13.59
N GLN A 52 16.81 -14.37 -12.99
CA GLN A 52 15.58 -13.59 -12.97
C GLN A 52 15.17 -13.28 -14.42
N PRO A 53 13.90 -13.48 -14.80
CA PRO A 53 13.44 -13.07 -16.11
C PRO A 53 13.62 -11.56 -16.26
N ALA A 54 14.14 -11.14 -17.41
CA ALA A 54 14.34 -9.72 -17.71
C ALA A 54 12.98 -8.99 -17.72
N SER A 55 12.90 -7.87 -17.00
CA SER A 55 11.72 -7.00 -17.00
C SER A 55 11.63 -6.26 -18.35
N LYS A 56 10.49 -6.41 -19.04
CA LYS A 56 10.16 -5.77 -20.32
C LYS A 56 8.82 -5.07 -20.19
N ARG A 57 8.57 -4.01 -20.97
CA ARG A 57 7.25 -3.35 -20.98
C ARG A 57 6.15 -4.32 -21.38
N LEU A 58 4.97 -4.18 -20.77
CA LEU A 58 3.81 -5.02 -21.05
C LEU A 58 3.39 -4.87 -22.52
N ASN A 59 3.32 -5.98 -23.25
CA ASN A 59 2.69 -6.04 -24.57
C ASN A 59 1.26 -6.56 -24.40
N VAL A 60 0.27 -5.69 -24.58
CA VAL A 60 -1.14 -6.02 -24.36
C VAL A 60 -1.67 -7.04 -25.39
N GLU A 61 -1.16 -7.05 -26.62
CA GLU A 61 -1.59 -8.02 -27.63
C GLU A 61 -1.11 -9.43 -27.29
N GLN A 62 0.14 -9.57 -26.83
CA GLN A 62 0.68 -10.85 -26.38
C GLN A 62 -0.03 -11.36 -25.12
N LEU A 63 -0.37 -10.44 -24.20
CA LEU A 63 -1.17 -10.75 -23.02
C LEU A 63 -2.54 -11.30 -23.41
N VAL A 64 -3.26 -10.60 -24.29
CA VAL A 64 -4.60 -11.01 -24.77
C VAL A 64 -4.53 -12.36 -25.47
N LYS A 65 -3.50 -12.59 -26.30
CA LYS A 65 -3.29 -13.88 -26.96
C LYS A 65 -3.09 -15.03 -25.97
N ALA A 66 -2.32 -14.82 -24.89
CA ALA A 66 -2.15 -15.82 -23.84
C ALA A 66 -3.49 -16.13 -23.14
N LEU A 67 -4.28 -15.09 -22.83
CA LEU A 67 -5.61 -15.25 -22.24
C LEU A 67 -6.60 -15.96 -23.16
N ASP A 68 -6.58 -15.68 -24.47
CA ASP A 68 -7.40 -16.38 -25.48
C ASP A 68 -7.05 -17.87 -25.58
N GLN A 69 -5.79 -18.22 -25.28
CA GLN A 69 -5.31 -19.61 -25.21
C GLN A 69 -5.52 -20.23 -23.82
N ASN A 70 -6.21 -19.52 -22.91
CA ASN A 70 -6.43 -19.91 -21.51
C ASN A 70 -5.13 -20.11 -20.71
N ASP A 71 -4.03 -19.49 -21.14
CA ASP A 71 -2.75 -19.45 -20.43
C ASP A 71 -2.71 -18.24 -19.47
N VAL A 72 -3.47 -18.37 -18.38
CA VAL A 72 -3.60 -17.33 -17.36
C VAL A 72 -2.28 -17.14 -16.59
N GLU A 73 -1.46 -18.19 -16.47
CA GLU A 73 -0.18 -18.10 -15.78
C GLU A 73 0.82 -17.24 -16.57
N ASP A 74 0.94 -17.45 -17.88
CA ASP A 74 1.79 -16.61 -18.71
C ASP A 74 1.27 -15.16 -18.75
N ALA A 75 -0.05 -14.97 -18.82
CA ALA A 75 -0.66 -13.65 -18.75
C ALA A 75 -0.27 -12.89 -17.47
N ILE A 76 -0.37 -13.54 -16.30
CA ILE A 76 0.06 -12.96 -15.01
C ILE A 76 1.56 -12.64 -15.03
N ARG A 77 2.41 -13.56 -15.53
CA ARG A 77 3.85 -13.34 -15.65
C ARG A 77 4.16 -12.10 -16.49
N GLN A 78 3.50 -11.92 -17.63
CA GLN A 78 3.67 -10.77 -18.50
C GLN A 78 3.29 -9.46 -17.78
N VAL A 79 2.15 -9.44 -17.07
CA VAL A 79 1.68 -8.26 -16.31
C VAL A 79 2.68 -7.89 -15.21
N GLU A 80 3.10 -8.87 -14.40
CA GLU A 80 4.01 -8.64 -13.28
C GLU A 80 5.38 -8.09 -13.72
N LEU A 81 5.97 -8.65 -14.78
CA LEU A 81 7.22 -8.15 -15.35
C LEU A 81 7.03 -6.78 -16.03
N GLY A 82 5.90 -6.63 -16.72
CA GLY A 82 5.48 -5.42 -17.41
C GLY A 82 5.38 -4.22 -16.51
N TRP A 83 4.62 -4.36 -15.42
CA TRP A 83 4.38 -3.27 -14.48
C TRP A 83 5.58 -3.03 -13.59
N LYS A 84 6.29 -4.07 -13.13
CA LYS A 84 7.58 -3.88 -12.45
C LYS A 84 8.52 -2.99 -13.29
N LYS A 85 8.67 -3.30 -14.59
CA LYS A 85 9.50 -2.48 -15.49
C LYS A 85 9.00 -1.04 -15.57
N GLN A 86 7.69 -0.83 -15.67
CA GLN A 86 7.11 0.50 -15.75
C GLN A 86 7.41 1.35 -14.51
N PHE A 87 7.32 0.78 -13.31
CA PHE A 87 7.66 1.48 -12.07
C PHE A 87 9.17 1.70 -11.94
N GLU A 88 10.01 0.74 -12.34
CA GLU A 88 11.48 0.94 -12.42
C GLU A 88 11.86 2.11 -13.34
N ASP A 89 11.25 2.18 -14.53
CA ASP A 89 11.46 3.25 -15.51
C ASP A 89 11.05 4.61 -14.92
N TYR A 90 9.86 4.70 -14.32
CA TYR A 90 9.33 5.95 -13.76
C TYR A 90 10.20 6.52 -12.64
N TYR A 91 10.73 5.66 -11.77
CA TYR A 91 11.53 6.07 -10.62
C TYR A 91 13.03 6.18 -10.90
N GLN A 92 13.49 5.94 -12.14
CA GLN A 92 14.89 6.09 -12.55
C GLN A 92 15.87 5.27 -11.68
N GLY A 93 15.44 4.12 -11.16
CA GLY A 93 16.22 3.33 -10.21
C GLY A 93 15.84 1.85 -10.19
N GLN A 94 16.68 1.02 -9.55
CA GLN A 94 16.44 -0.41 -9.43
C GLN A 94 15.49 -0.71 -8.26
N LEU A 95 14.28 -1.18 -8.57
CA LEU A 95 13.42 -1.79 -7.56
C LEU A 95 13.99 -3.17 -7.23
N THR A 96 14.37 -3.37 -5.97
CA THR A 96 14.92 -4.65 -5.51
C THR A 96 13.77 -5.61 -5.26
N SER A 97 13.46 -6.46 -6.24
CA SER A 97 12.55 -7.56 -6.00
C SER A 97 12.89 -8.79 -6.83
N GLN A 98 12.62 -9.96 -6.26
CA GLN A 98 12.70 -11.23 -6.97
C GLN A 98 11.37 -11.47 -7.69
N TYR A 99 11.43 -11.99 -8.91
CA TYR A 99 10.23 -12.45 -9.59
C TYR A 99 9.67 -13.67 -8.87
N LEU A 100 8.37 -13.66 -8.58
CA LEU A 100 7.65 -14.81 -8.04
C LEU A 100 6.76 -15.41 -9.12
N SER A 101 6.81 -16.74 -9.28
CA SER A 101 5.86 -17.47 -10.11
C SER A 101 4.45 -17.43 -9.52
N LEU A 102 3.43 -17.75 -10.31
CA LEU A 102 2.05 -17.83 -9.84
C LEU A 102 1.90 -18.70 -8.60
N GLU A 103 2.51 -19.87 -8.61
CA GLU A 103 2.51 -20.81 -7.48
C GLU A 103 3.15 -20.18 -6.21
N GLN A 104 4.26 -19.45 -6.37
CA GLN A 104 4.90 -18.73 -5.25
C GLN A 104 4.02 -17.58 -4.73
N MET A 105 3.33 -16.87 -5.62
CA MET A 105 2.38 -15.82 -5.23
C MET A 105 1.22 -16.40 -4.42
N MET A 106 0.62 -17.50 -4.88
CA MET A 106 -0.46 -18.18 -4.16
C MET A 106 -0.01 -18.71 -2.79
N ARG A 107 1.18 -19.32 -2.70
CA ARG A 107 1.80 -19.70 -1.41
C ARG A 107 1.98 -18.51 -0.47
N SER A 108 2.30 -17.34 -1.01
CA SER A 108 2.47 -16.11 -0.23
C SER A 108 1.13 -15.62 0.30
N LEU A 109 0.06 -15.65 -0.51
CA LEU A 109 -1.30 -15.32 -0.09
C LEU A 109 -1.81 -16.29 1.00
N GLU A 110 -1.52 -17.58 0.85
CA GLU A 110 -1.87 -18.58 1.85
C GLU A 110 -1.09 -18.37 3.17
N ARG A 111 0.20 -18.04 3.08
CA ARG A 111 0.99 -17.65 4.26
C ARG A 111 0.41 -16.41 4.94
N LEU A 112 0.01 -15.39 4.18
CA LEU A 112 -0.63 -14.20 4.73
C LEU A 112 -1.92 -14.58 5.47
N HIS A 113 -2.75 -15.44 4.88
CA HIS A 113 -3.95 -15.95 5.55
C HIS A 113 -3.63 -16.62 6.89
N ARG A 114 -2.60 -17.48 6.96
CA ARG A 114 -2.18 -18.12 8.22
C ARG A 114 -1.68 -17.12 9.28
N LEU A 115 -1.07 -16.01 8.85
CA LEU A 115 -0.48 -15.03 9.77
C LEU A 115 -1.49 -13.97 10.24
N THR A 116 -2.51 -13.67 9.46
CA THR A 116 -3.47 -12.59 9.75
C THR A 116 -4.88 -13.10 10.04
N ASP A 117 -5.15 -14.39 9.82
CA ASP A 117 -6.49 -14.99 9.83
C ASP A 117 -7.47 -14.31 8.84
N LYS A 118 -6.94 -13.69 7.78
CA LYS A 118 -7.72 -13.04 6.71
C LYS A 118 -7.41 -13.64 5.35
N LYS A 119 -8.41 -14.18 4.67
CA LYS A 119 -8.24 -14.70 3.32
C LYS A 119 -8.13 -13.55 2.34
N THR A 120 -6.96 -13.43 1.73
CA THR A 120 -6.67 -12.37 0.77
C THR A 120 -6.66 -12.92 -0.66
N ALA A 121 -7.33 -12.24 -1.58
CA ALA A 121 -7.21 -12.50 -3.01
C ALA A 121 -6.58 -11.32 -3.74
N LEU A 122 -5.85 -11.61 -4.81
CA LEU A 122 -5.24 -10.63 -5.69
C LEU A 122 -6.09 -10.47 -6.94
N VAL A 123 -6.35 -9.23 -7.34
CA VAL A 123 -7.15 -8.88 -8.52
C VAL A 123 -6.31 -8.02 -9.46
N TYR A 124 -6.07 -8.52 -10.67
CA TYR A 124 -5.55 -7.72 -11.76
C TYR A 124 -6.72 -7.13 -12.56
N ALA A 125 -6.71 -5.83 -12.77
CA ALA A 125 -7.63 -5.16 -13.70
C ALA A 125 -6.81 -4.46 -14.79
N ILE A 126 -6.89 -4.99 -16.02
CA ILE A 126 -5.99 -4.64 -17.12
C ILE A 126 -6.82 -4.06 -18.27
N PRO A 127 -6.89 -2.72 -18.41
CA PRO A 127 -7.56 -2.09 -19.54
C PRO A 127 -6.83 -2.40 -20.85
N THR A 128 -7.51 -2.99 -21.81
CA THR A 128 -7.03 -3.19 -23.19
C THR A 128 -7.61 -2.09 -24.10
N PRO A 129 -7.24 -2.02 -25.40
CA PRO A 129 -7.89 -1.08 -26.32
C PRO A 129 -9.40 -1.33 -26.49
N THR A 130 -9.87 -2.57 -26.37
CA THR A 130 -11.25 -2.94 -26.73
C THR A 130 -12.11 -3.41 -25.55
N HIS A 131 -11.52 -3.77 -24.40
CA HIS A 131 -12.24 -4.33 -23.26
C HIS A 131 -11.42 -4.23 -21.96
N LEU A 132 -11.98 -4.71 -20.85
CA LEU A 132 -11.24 -4.90 -19.59
C LEU A 132 -10.98 -6.39 -19.35
N GLU A 133 -9.73 -6.74 -19.05
CA GLU A 133 -9.37 -8.08 -18.57
C GLU A 133 -9.27 -8.08 -17.05
N LEU A 134 -9.91 -9.05 -16.42
CA LEU A 134 -9.82 -9.30 -14.98
C LEU A 134 -9.19 -10.66 -14.72
N ILE A 135 -8.23 -10.70 -13.80
CA ILE A 135 -7.66 -11.96 -13.30
C ILE A 135 -7.72 -11.95 -11.78
N LEU A 136 -8.48 -12.88 -11.21
CA LEU A 136 -8.54 -13.14 -9.77
C LEU A 136 -7.58 -14.29 -9.44
N VAL A 137 -6.57 -14.02 -8.61
CA VAL A 137 -5.68 -15.02 -8.04
C VAL A 137 -6.08 -15.27 -6.59
N PRO A 138 -6.76 -16.39 -6.29
CA PRO A 138 -7.10 -16.74 -4.92
C PRO A 138 -5.91 -17.29 -4.13
N PRO A 139 -6.02 -17.41 -2.79
CA PRO A 139 -4.99 -18.07 -1.98
C PRO A 139 -4.91 -19.58 -2.26
N THR A 140 -6.00 -20.20 -2.71
CA THR A 140 -6.11 -21.64 -3.00
C THR A 140 -6.94 -21.88 -4.27
N GLY A 141 -6.65 -22.94 -5.02
CA GLY A 141 -7.38 -23.28 -6.25
C GLY A 141 -6.69 -22.77 -7.51
N LYS A 142 -7.47 -22.38 -8.51
CA LYS A 142 -6.94 -21.88 -9.80
C LYS A 142 -7.29 -20.39 -9.98
N PRO A 143 -6.44 -19.60 -10.66
CA PRO A 143 -6.80 -18.26 -11.09
C PRO A 143 -8.06 -18.26 -11.96
N ILE A 144 -8.81 -17.16 -11.89
CA ILE A 144 -10.06 -16.99 -12.61
C ILE A 144 -9.94 -15.78 -13.51
N HIS A 145 -10.08 -16.00 -14.80
CA HIS A 145 -10.09 -14.95 -15.82
C HIS A 145 -11.53 -14.58 -16.21
N ARG A 146 -11.77 -13.27 -16.38
CA ARG A 146 -13.02 -12.71 -16.92
C ARG A 146 -12.69 -11.58 -17.89
N ARG A 147 -13.24 -11.68 -19.10
CA ARG A 147 -13.22 -10.61 -20.11
C ARG A 147 -14.51 -9.81 -20.05
N ILE A 148 -14.41 -8.49 -19.93
CA ILE A 148 -15.55 -7.57 -19.82
C ILE A 148 -15.60 -6.70 -21.08
N THR A 149 -16.31 -7.18 -22.10
CA THR A 149 -16.39 -6.54 -23.42
C THR A 149 -17.12 -5.19 -23.40
N ASP A 150 -18.00 -4.98 -22.43
CA ASP A 150 -18.75 -3.73 -22.29
C ASP A 150 -17.88 -2.60 -21.73
N ALA A 151 -16.81 -2.93 -21.03
CA ALA A 151 -15.84 -1.99 -20.47
C ALA A 151 -14.77 -1.60 -21.52
N LYS A 152 -15.21 -1.04 -22.64
CA LYS A 152 -14.29 -0.49 -23.67
C LYS A 152 -13.43 0.61 -23.07
N ARG A 153 -12.19 0.75 -23.54
CA ARG A 153 -11.20 1.67 -22.96
C ARG A 153 -11.73 3.08 -22.71
N THR A 154 -12.31 3.70 -23.74
CA THR A 154 -12.83 5.06 -23.66
C THR A 154 -13.91 5.18 -22.58
N ALA A 155 -14.95 4.35 -22.65
CA ALA A 155 -16.04 4.35 -21.68
C ALA A 155 -15.56 4.04 -20.24
N LEU A 156 -14.62 3.10 -20.09
CA LEU A 156 -14.03 2.75 -18.81
C LEU A 156 -13.27 3.92 -18.19
N LEU A 157 -12.40 4.58 -18.97
CA LEU A 157 -11.58 5.69 -18.47
C LEU A 157 -12.40 6.95 -18.21
N GLU A 158 -13.39 7.25 -19.04
CA GLU A 158 -14.35 8.34 -18.81
C GLU A 158 -15.16 8.09 -17.53
N THR A 159 -15.69 6.87 -17.34
CA THR A 159 -16.43 6.51 -16.12
C THR A 159 -15.52 6.60 -14.89
N ALA A 160 -14.28 6.12 -14.98
CA ALA A 160 -13.28 6.24 -13.91
C ALA A 160 -12.97 7.71 -13.57
N GLN A 161 -12.86 8.57 -14.58
CA GLN A 161 -12.65 10.01 -14.37
C GLN A 161 -13.86 10.68 -13.72
N THR A 162 -15.08 10.44 -14.21
CA THR A 162 -16.31 10.96 -13.60
C THR A 162 -16.42 10.52 -12.14
N PHE A 163 -16.20 9.23 -11.87
CA PHE A 163 -16.25 8.70 -10.52
C PHE A 163 -15.22 9.38 -9.61
N ARG A 164 -13.96 9.46 -10.05
CA ARG A 164 -12.89 10.09 -9.28
C ARG A 164 -13.21 11.55 -8.97
N MET A 165 -13.59 12.34 -9.97
CA MET A 165 -13.93 13.76 -9.81
C MET A 165 -15.10 13.96 -8.83
N GLY A 166 -16.13 13.13 -8.93
CA GLY A 166 -17.28 13.21 -8.03
C GLY A 166 -17.01 12.75 -6.60
N VAL A 167 -15.94 11.97 -6.36
CA VAL A 167 -15.54 11.56 -4.99
C VAL A 167 -14.67 12.63 -4.32
N VAL A 168 -13.77 13.29 -5.08
CA VAL A 168 -12.82 14.25 -4.49
C VAL A 168 -13.39 15.65 -4.32
N ASP A 169 -14.44 15.98 -5.06
CA ASP A 169 -15.07 17.28 -4.95
C ASP A 169 -15.94 17.35 -3.69
N SER A 170 -15.53 18.21 -2.75
CA SER A 170 -16.24 18.47 -1.49
C SER A 170 -17.69 18.96 -1.66
N LEU A 171 -18.06 19.46 -2.84
CA LEU A 171 -19.40 19.92 -3.16
C LEU A 171 -20.27 18.84 -3.82
N SER A 172 -19.68 17.69 -4.18
CA SER A 172 -20.39 16.61 -4.83
C SER A 172 -21.39 15.91 -3.90
N ARG A 173 -22.51 15.51 -4.48
CA ARG A 173 -23.58 14.73 -3.85
C ARG A 173 -23.51 13.28 -4.32
N PRO A 174 -24.16 12.33 -3.61
CA PRO A 174 -24.13 10.92 -4.00
C PRO A 174 -24.54 10.66 -5.46
N GLN A 175 -25.50 11.41 -6.00
CA GLN A 175 -25.92 11.31 -7.41
C GLN A 175 -24.83 11.67 -8.43
N ASP A 176 -23.80 12.42 -8.03
CA ASP A 176 -22.72 12.88 -8.91
C ASP A 176 -21.64 11.79 -9.10
N TYR A 177 -21.50 10.85 -8.16
CA TYR A 177 -20.51 9.77 -8.24
C TYR A 177 -21.10 8.35 -8.20
N LEU A 178 -22.24 8.11 -7.54
CA LEU A 178 -22.79 6.76 -7.35
C LEU A 178 -23.12 6.03 -8.67
N PRO A 179 -23.64 6.68 -9.73
CA PRO A 179 -23.85 5.99 -11.01
C PRO A 179 -22.55 5.43 -11.59
N ALA A 180 -21.48 6.23 -11.59
CA ALA A 180 -20.17 5.81 -12.07
C ALA A 180 -19.55 4.75 -11.13
N ALA A 181 -19.68 4.91 -9.81
CA ALA A 181 -19.26 3.93 -8.81
C ALA A 181 -19.91 2.56 -9.04
N LYS A 182 -21.21 2.55 -9.35
CA LYS A 182 -21.99 1.34 -9.62
C LYS A 182 -21.57 0.69 -10.93
N GLN A 183 -21.37 1.47 -11.99
CA GLN A 183 -20.91 0.94 -13.28
C GLN A 183 -19.53 0.30 -13.16
N LEU A 184 -18.60 0.95 -12.46
CA LEU A 184 -17.26 0.42 -12.20
C LEU A 184 -17.31 -0.84 -11.32
N HIS A 185 -18.17 -0.87 -10.29
CA HIS A 185 -18.39 -2.08 -9.51
C HIS A 185 -18.94 -3.24 -10.37
N GLN A 186 -19.86 -2.95 -11.30
CA GLN A 186 -20.41 -3.92 -12.24
C GLN A 186 -19.34 -4.47 -13.19
N TRP A 187 -18.42 -3.64 -13.65
CA TRP A 187 -17.33 -4.09 -14.51
C TRP A 187 -16.22 -4.83 -13.75
N ILE A 188 -15.83 -4.37 -12.56
CA ILE A 188 -14.61 -4.85 -11.89
C ILE A 188 -14.89 -5.93 -10.84
N ILE A 189 -15.95 -5.78 -10.04
CA ILE A 189 -16.16 -6.62 -8.84
C ILE A 189 -17.23 -7.68 -9.09
N SER A 190 -18.34 -7.29 -9.71
CA SER A 190 -19.50 -8.17 -9.92
C SER A 190 -19.16 -9.49 -10.65
N PRO A 191 -18.29 -9.52 -11.67
CA PRO A 191 -17.90 -10.75 -12.37
C PRO A 191 -17.09 -11.73 -11.49
N LEU A 192 -16.51 -11.23 -10.40
CA LEU A 192 -15.65 -11.98 -9.47
C LEU A 192 -16.39 -12.37 -8.19
N GLU A 193 -17.51 -11.71 -7.85
CA GLU A 193 -18.25 -11.92 -6.60
C GLU A 193 -18.60 -13.38 -6.29
N PRO A 194 -19.07 -14.22 -7.23
CA PRO A 194 -19.38 -15.62 -6.92
C PRO A 194 -18.16 -16.36 -6.36
N SER A 195 -16.98 -16.13 -6.95
CA SER A 195 -15.72 -16.73 -6.52
C SER A 195 -15.23 -16.16 -5.19
N LEU A 196 -15.34 -14.84 -5.01
CA LEU A 196 -14.97 -14.18 -3.75
C LEU A 196 -15.81 -14.71 -2.57
N LYS A 197 -17.13 -14.88 -2.77
CA LYS A 197 -18.04 -15.43 -1.77
C LYS A 197 -17.78 -16.90 -1.50
N ALA A 198 -17.64 -17.72 -2.55
CA ALA A 198 -17.39 -19.15 -2.41
C ALA A 198 -16.10 -19.45 -1.62
N GLN A 199 -15.08 -18.61 -1.79
CA GLN A 199 -13.80 -18.76 -1.08
C GLN A 199 -13.74 -18.04 0.26
N ARG A 200 -14.78 -17.25 0.60
CA ARG A 200 -14.85 -16.42 1.81
C ARG A 200 -13.67 -15.47 1.91
N ILE A 201 -13.44 -14.69 0.85
CA ILE A 201 -12.38 -13.69 0.81
C ILE A 201 -12.74 -12.52 1.73
N ASP A 202 -11.80 -12.12 2.57
CA ASP A 202 -11.91 -10.97 3.50
C ASP A 202 -11.20 -9.72 2.96
N SER A 203 -10.13 -9.93 2.19
CA SER A 203 -9.23 -8.86 1.73
C SER A 203 -8.99 -8.93 0.23
N LEU A 204 -8.96 -7.78 -0.43
CA LEU A 204 -8.65 -7.65 -1.85
C LEU A 204 -7.42 -6.78 -2.04
N ILE A 205 -6.41 -7.35 -2.69
CA ILE A 205 -5.26 -6.61 -3.19
C ILE A 205 -5.49 -6.35 -4.68
N PHE A 206 -5.41 -5.10 -5.10
CA PHE A 206 -5.60 -4.69 -6.48
C PHE A 206 -4.29 -4.32 -7.15
N CYS A 207 -4.08 -4.93 -8.30
CA CYS A 207 -3.04 -4.67 -9.26
C CYS A 207 -3.72 -3.98 -10.46
N LEU A 208 -3.61 -2.65 -10.56
CA LEU A 208 -4.42 -1.84 -11.48
C LEU A 208 -3.58 -1.32 -12.66
N GLY A 209 -4.13 -1.48 -13.86
CA GLY A 209 -3.58 -0.90 -15.09
C GLY A 209 -3.73 0.61 -15.17
N SER A 210 -3.03 1.20 -16.13
CA SER A 210 -3.04 2.65 -16.40
C SER A 210 -4.47 3.20 -16.58
N GLY A 211 -4.75 4.31 -15.88
CA GLY A 211 -6.05 4.97 -15.83
C GLY A 211 -6.97 4.47 -14.71
N LEU A 212 -6.64 3.35 -14.08
CA LEU A 212 -7.39 2.80 -12.93
C LEU A 212 -6.62 2.88 -11.61
N ARG A 213 -5.33 3.21 -11.61
CA ARG A 213 -4.48 3.20 -10.39
C ARG A 213 -4.87 4.26 -9.37
N SER A 214 -5.49 5.34 -9.83
CA SER A 214 -6.03 6.42 -9.01
C SER A 214 -7.51 6.22 -8.64
N LEU A 215 -8.10 5.05 -8.94
CA LEU A 215 -9.52 4.82 -8.70
C LEU A 215 -9.79 4.72 -7.20
N PRO A 216 -10.80 5.44 -6.66
CA PRO A 216 -11.24 5.30 -5.26
C PRO A 216 -11.91 3.93 -5.01
N MET A 217 -11.14 2.84 -5.01
CA MET A 217 -11.64 1.46 -4.93
C MET A 217 -12.55 1.24 -3.71
N ALA A 218 -12.22 1.88 -2.58
CA ALA A 218 -13.02 1.86 -1.37
C ALA A 218 -14.46 2.36 -1.56
N ALA A 219 -14.65 3.34 -2.44
CA ALA A 219 -15.93 3.98 -2.70
C ALA A 219 -16.68 3.37 -3.90
N LEU A 220 -16.18 2.30 -4.52
CA LEU A 220 -17.00 1.52 -5.46
C LEU A 220 -18.25 1.00 -4.73
N HIS A 221 -19.41 1.04 -5.38
CA HIS A 221 -20.68 0.82 -4.71
C HIS A 221 -21.54 -0.21 -5.46
N ASP A 222 -22.05 -1.22 -4.76
CA ASP A 222 -22.84 -2.29 -5.39
C ASP A 222 -24.33 -1.95 -5.56
N GLY A 223 -24.72 -0.74 -5.17
CA GLY A 223 -26.11 -0.28 -5.09
C GLY A 223 -26.69 -0.36 -3.67
N LYS A 224 -26.00 -1.02 -2.74
CA LYS A 224 -26.38 -1.11 -1.32
C LYS A 224 -25.25 -0.70 -0.38
N ARG A 225 -24.02 -1.13 -0.67
CA ARG A 225 -22.84 -0.93 0.17
C ARG A 225 -21.63 -0.55 -0.67
N PHE A 226 -20.75 0.22 -0.06
CA PHE A 226 -19.41 0.49 -0.56
C PHE A 226 -18.52 -0.75 -0.43
N LEU A 227 -17.51 -0.84 -1.29
CA LEU A 227 -16.60 -1.98 -1.33
C LEU A 227 -15.80 -2.14 -0.03
N VAL A 228 -15.43 -1.02 0.60
CA VAL A 228 -14.72 -0.99 1.89
C VAL A 228 -15.56 -1.56 3.04
N GLU A 229 -16.88 -1.54 2.93
CA GLU A 229 -17.78 -2.15 3.92
C GLU A 229 -17.86 -3.68 3.78
N LYS A 230 -17.31 -4.23 2.68
CA LYS A 230 -17.33 -5.67 2.36
C LYS A 230 -15.96 -6.32 2.50
N TYR A 231 -14.88 -5.60 2.18
CA TYR A 231 -13.53 -6.16 2.16
C TYR A 231 -12.50 -5.15 2.70
N SER A 232 -11.42 -5.67 3.28
CA SER A 232 -10.19 -4.89 3.46
C SER A 232 -9.52 -4.70 2.09
N LEU A 233 -9.00 -3.50 1.79
CA LEU A 233 -8.52 -3.17 0.45
C LEU A 233 -7.07 -2.70 0.49
N ALA A 234 -6.30 -3.10 -0.53
CA ALA A 234 -4.99 -2.52 -0.82
C ALA A 234 -4.81 -2.37 -2.33
N ILE A 235 -4.04 -1.37 -2.75
CA ILE A 235 -3.60 -1.21 -4.13
C ILE A 235 -2.08 -1.33 -4.14
N ILE A 236 -1.56 -2.12 -5.08
CA ILE A 236 -0.11 -2.32 -5.23
C ILE A 236 0.33 -2.11 -6.68
N PRO A 237 1.58 -1.66 -6.92
CA PRO A 237 2.17 -1.56 -8.24
C PRO A 237 2.19 -2.86 -9.05
N ALA A 238 2.61 -3.92 -8.38
CA ALA A 238 2.75 -5.29 -8.87
C ALA A 238 2.94 -6.18 -7.63
N PHE A 239 2.50 -7.44 -7.69
CA PHE A 239 2.66 -8.37 -6.56
C PHE A 239 4.13 -8.64 -6.24
N ASN A 240 4.97 -8.72 -7.25
CA ASN A 240 6.41 -8.89 -7.11
C ASN A 240 7.11 -7.66 -6.52
N LEU A 241 6.41 -6.55 -6.26
CA LEU A 241 6.95 -5.39 -5.54
C LEU A 241 6.41 -5.31 -4.11
N LEU A 242 5.50 -6.20 -3.72
CA LEU A 242 4.92 -6.26 -2.38
C LEU A 242 5.94 -6.83 -1.39
N ASP A 243 6.11 -6.15 -0.26
CA ASP A 243 6.74 -6.76 0.91
C ASP A 243 5.76 -7.74 1.57
N GLN A 244 6.11 -9.02 1.55
CA GLN A 244 5.20 -10.11 1.94
C GLN A 244 5.16 -10.38 3.45
N HIS A 245 5.89 -9.60 4.24
CA HIS A 245 5.82 -9.71 5.70
C HIS A 245 4.64 -8.89 6.21
N PRO A 246 3.75 -9.48 7.04
CA PRO A 246 2.67 -8.71 7.67
C PRO A 246 3.21 -7.49 8.42
N ALA A 247 2.48 -6.39 8.33
CA ALA A 247 2.77 -5.23 9.16
C ALA A 247 2.50 -5.59 10.63
N VAL A 248 3.40 -5.18 11.52
CA VAL A 248 3.24 -5.35 12.96
C VAL A 248 2.84 -4.00 13.55
N MET A 249 1.57 -3.86 13.94
CA MET A 249 1.01 -2.60 14.42
C MET A 249 0.83 -2.55 15.95
N GLN A 250 1.00 -3.68 16.64
CA GLN A 250 0.92 -3.71 18.10
C GLN A 250 2.10 -2.96 18.72
N GLY A 251 1.79 -1.98 19.58
CA GLY A 251 2.78 -1.22 20.33
C GLY A 251 3.62 -0.25 19.48
N VAL A 252 3.24 0.01 18.22
CA VAL A 252 3.94 1.00 17.40
C VAL A 252 3.59 2.41 17.84
N GLN A 253 4.60 3.27 17.90
CA GLN A 253 4.43 4.69 18.15
C GLN A 253 4.37 5.47 16.83
N VAL A 254 3.73 6.64 16.87
CA VAL A 254 3.65 7.56 15.74
C VAL A 254 4.65 8.71 15.86
N LEU A 255 5.28 9.08 14.75
CA LEU A 255 5.93 10.37 14.61
C LEU A 255 5.09 11.19 13.64
N ALA A 256 4.33 12.13 14.19
CA ALA A 256 3.48 13.03 13.43
C ALA A 256 4.25 14.32 13.15
N MET A 257 4.36 14.72 11.89
CA MET A 257 5.10 15.92 11.51
C MET A 257 4.31 16.71 10.47
N GLY A 258 4.39 18.04 10.51
CA GLY A 258 3.68 18.85 9.54
C GLY A 258 4.05 20.32 9.53
N ALA A 259 3.59 21.02 8.50
CA ALA A 259 3.71 22.47 8.37
C ALA A 259 2.33 23.09 8.20
N SER A 260 2.00 24.06 9.05
CA SER A 260 0.80 24.88 8.94
C SER A 260 1.07 26.20 8.23
N GLU A 261 2.32 26.64 8.22
CA GLU A 261 2.77 27.91 7.65
C GLU A 261 3.73 27.67 6.48
N PHE A 262 3.62 28.51 5.45
CA PHE A 262 4.44 28.41 4.24
C PHE A 262 4.73 29.80 3.69
N GLN A 263 5.92 29.99 3.09
CA GLN A 263 6.29 31.28 2.47
C GLN A 263 5.63 31.49 1.10
N SER A 264 5.45 30.41 0.34
CA SER A 264 5.06 30.44 -1.08
C SER A 264 3.83 29.58 -1.39
N GLN A 265 3.12 29.11 -0.35
CA GLN A 265 1.91 28.29 -0.47
C GLN A 265 0.85 28.76 0.55
N PRO A 266 -0.43 28.47 0.32
CA PRO A 266 -1.47 28.77 1.29
C PRO A 266 -1.20 28.07 2.63
N PRO A 267 -1.50 28.71 3.79
CA PRO A 267 -1.38 28.06 5.08
C PRO A 267 -2.35 26.88 5.21
N LEU A 268 -1.98 25.90 6.05
CA LEU A 268 -2.80 24.75 6.41
C LEU A 268 -3.12 24.83 7.92
N PRO A 269 -4.05 25.69 8.36
CA PRO A 269 -4.27 26.01 9.77
C PRO A 269 -4.80 24.84 10.61
N ALA A 270 -5.31 23.79 9.97
CA ALA A 270 -5.79 22.59 10.64
C ALA A 270 -4.67 21.60 11.03
N VAL A 271 -3.46 21.75 10.47
CA VAL A 271 -2.33 20.84 10.72
C VAL A 271 -2.00 20.68 12.20
N PRO A 272 -1.92 21.74 13.03
CA PRO A 272 -1.61 21.57 14.46
C PRO A 272 -2.66 20.70 15.17
N THR A 273 -3.95 20.90 14.86
CA THR A 273 -5.06 20.10 15.41
C THR A 273 -4.97 18.65 14.96
N GLU A 274 -4.63 18.41 13.69
CA GLU A 274 -4.43 17.06 13.13
C GLU A 274 -3.28 16.34 13.83
N LEU A 275 -2.12 16.99 14.02
CA LEU A 275 -0.96 16.37 14.65
C LEU A 275 -1.28 15.93 16.07
N VAL A 276 -1.93 16.79 16.88
CA VAL A 276 -2.36 16.45 18.25
C VAL A 276 -3.36 15.29 18.25
N ALA A 277 -4.34 15.31 17.36
CA ALA A 277 -5.32 14.23 17.26
C ALA A 277 -4.65 12.88 16.94
N VAL A 278 -3.66 12.88 16.06
CA VAL A 278 -2.93 11.67 15.67
C VAL A 278 -1.97 11.20 16.76
N SER A 279 -1.16 12.09 17.34
CA SER A 279 -0.08 11.71 18.28
C SER A 279 -0.54 11.43 19.71
N ASP A 280 -1.67 12.02 20.13
CA ASP A 280 -2.08 12.01 21.53
C ASP A 280 -3.44 11.32 21.75
N ALA A 281 -4.37 11.46 20.80
CA ALA A 281 -5.73 10.94 20.96
C ALA A 281 -5.93 9.55 20.31
N LEU A 282 -5.39 9.34 19.11
CA LEU A 282 -5.55 8.08 18.36
C LEU A 282 -4.39 7.10 18.57
N TRP A 283 -3.16 7.62 18.59
CA TRP A 283 -1.95 6.86 18.82
C TRP A 283 -1.14 7.48 19.96
N GLN A 284 -0.01 6.87 20.29
CA GLN A 284 0.98 7.45 21.20
C GLN A 284 2.23 7.79 20.41
N GLY A 285 2.79 8.98 20.64
CA GLY A 285 4.05 9.34 20.00
C GLY A 285 4.43 10.80 20.13
N ASP A 286 5.25 11.26 19.19
CA ASP A 286 5.79 12.62 19.15
C ASP A 286 5.18 13.42 17.99
N SER A 287 5.05 14.74 18.16
CA SER A 287 4.69 15.67 17.09
C SER A 287 5.80 16.69 16.80
N LEU A 288 6.01 17.07 15.53
CA LEU A 288 6.92 18.15 15.11
C LEU A 288 6.21 19.10 14.13
N LEU A 289 6.19 20.40 14.44
CA LEU A 289 5.44 21.40 13.68
C LEU A 289 6.39 22.47 13.08
N ASN A 290 6.07 22.94 11.88
CA ASN A 290 6.73 24.08 11.21
C ASN A 290 8.25 23.94 11.22
N GLN A 291 8.99 24.81 11.92
CA GLN A 291 10.46 24.83 11.97
C GLN A 291 11.07 23.48 12.38
N ASP A 292 10.33 22.68 13.16
CA ASP A 292 10.76 21.35 13.59
C ASP A 292 10.46 20.25 12.55
N PHE A 293 9.60 20.52 11.57
CA PHE A 293 9.26 19.61 10.48
C PHE A 293 10.32 19.60 9.37
N THR A 294 11.50 19.05 9.69
CA THR A 294 12.63 18.92 8.76
C THR A 294 13.01 17.47 8.53
N VAL A 295 13.66 17.19 7.39
CA VAL A 295 14.18 15.83 7.09
C VAL A 295 15.22 15.39 8.12
N ALA A 296 16.03 16.33 8.63
CA ALA A 296 17.03 16.05 9.66
C ALA A 296 16.37 15.61 10.98
N ASN A 297 15.31 16.30 11.41
CA ASN A 297 14.59 15.95 12.63
C ASN A 297 13.84 14.62 12.49
N LEU A 298 13.24 14.35 11.32
CA LEU A 298 12.63 13.05 11.02
C LEU A 298 13.64 11.90 11.26
N LYS A 299 14.85 12.02 10.71
CA LYS A 299 15.90 11.00 10.89
C LYS A 299 16.39 10.91 12.33
N SER A 300 16.62 12.05 12.97
CA SER A 300 17.12 12.14 14.35
C SER A 300 16.15 11.53 15.37
N LYS A 301 14.84 11.78 15.21
CA LYS A 301 13.81 11.16 16.07
C LYS A 301 13.74 9.66 15.85
N ARG A 302 13.76 9.22 14.59
CA ARG A 302 13.66 7.80 14.23
C ARG A 302 14.89 6.96 14.56
N SER A 303 16.06 7.57 14.69
CA SER A 303 17.26 6.86 15.16
C SER A 303 17.24 6.59 16.67
N LYS A 304 16.47 7.38 17.44
CA LYS A 304 16.30 7.21 18.89
C LYS A 304 15.14 6.28 19.23
N THR A 305 14.02 6.45 18.53
CA THR A 305 12.79 5.69 18.74
C THR A 305 12.32 5.08 17.42
N PRO A 306 12.06 3.76 17.34
CA PRO A 306 11.64 3.10 16.11
C PRO A 306 10.15 3.34 15.84
N TYR A 307 9.80 4.59 15.50
CA TYR A 307 8.44 4.97 15.11
C TYR A 307 7.96 4.11 13.94
N GLY A 308 6.96 3.26 14.21
CA GLY A 308 6.37 2.36 13.24
C GLY A 308 5.34 3.07 12.34
N ILE A 309 4.83 4.21 12.77
CA ILE A 309 3.98 5.09 11.97
C ILE A 309 4.68 6.43 11.78
N VAL A 310 4.73 6.92 10.54
CA VAL A 310 5.16 8.28 10.23
C VAL A 310 4.01 8.97 9.55
N HIS A 311 3.52 10.06 10.15
CA HIS A 311 2.42 10.86 9.62
C HIS A 311 2.94 12.22 9.17
N LEU A 312 2.72 12.58 7.90
CA LEU A 312 3.18 13.82 7.30
C LEU A 312 1.96 14.66 6.87
N ALA A 313 1.75 15.81 7.50
CA ALA A 313 0.66 16.74 7.22
C ALA A 313 1.20 18.04 6.62
N THR A 314 1.11 18.19 5.29
CA THR A 314 1.75 19.29 4.56
C THR A 314 1.22 19.41 3.13
N HIS A 315 1.69 20.37 2.34
CA HIS A 315 1.47 20.36 0.88
C HIS A 315 2.33 19.29 0.20
N ALA A 316 1.71 18.52 -0.68
CA ALA A 316 2.39 17.65 -1.62
C ALA A 316 1.73 17.76 -2.98
N GLU A 317 2.54 17.68 -4.02
CA GLU A 317 2.10 17.77 -5.40
C GLU A 317 2.70 16.61 -6.19
N PHE A 318 1.86 15.84 -6.87
CA PHE A 318 2.31 14.74 -7.74
C PHE A 318 1.86 15.05 -9.17
N GLN A 319 2.73 15.71 -9.94
CA GLN A 319 2.44 16.19 -11.28
C GLN A 319 2.62 15.10 -12.35
N PRO A 320 1.84 15.15 -13.45
CA PRO A 320 2.03 14.33 -14.65
C PRO A 320 3.43 14.47 -15.23
N GLY A 321 4.04 13.36 -15.66
CA GLY A 321 5.21 13.38 -16.55
C GLY A 321 6.54 13.91 -15.99
N SER A 322 6.58 14.55 -14.82
CA SER A 322 7.82 15.07 -14.23
C SER A 322 7.94 14.77 -12.74
N VAL A 323 8.84 13.83 -12.42
CA VAL A 323 9.33 13.59 -11.04
C VAL A 323 9.96 14.87 -10.46
N ASN A 324 10.46 15.77 -11.32
CA ASN A 324 11.15 16.98 -10.90
C ASN A 324 10.20 18.07 -10.37
N GLU A 325 8.95 18.05 -10.82
CA GLU A 325 7.89 18.99 -10.42
C GLU A 325 7.03 18.45 -9.29
N SER A 326 7.11 17.15 -9.02
CA SER A 326 6.44 16.52 -7.88
C SER A 326 7.26 16.72 -6.60
N PHE A 327 6.60 17.02 -5.48
CA PHE A 327 7.27 17.20 -4.19
C PHE A 327 6.37 16.95 -2.98
N ILE A 328 6.99 16.64 -1.85
CA ILE A 328 6.43 16.80 -0.50
C ILE A 328 7.15 18.00 0.13
N GLN A 329 6.40 18.99 0.61
CA GLN A 329 6.97 20.19 1.21
C GLN A 329 7.33 19.92 2.68
N PHE A 330 8.62 19.81 2.99
CA PHE A 330 9.11 19.95 4.37
C PHE A 330 9.34 21.43 4.66
N TRP A 331 9.56 21.79 5.93
CA TRP A 331 9.83 23.18 6.29
C TRP A 331 11.07 23.74 5.60
N ASP A 332 12.15 22.97 5.57
CA ASP A 332 13.46 23.37 5.08
C ASP A 332 13.64 23.17 3.57
N ARG A 333 12.89 22.24 2.96
CA ARG A 333 13.07 21.88 1.55
C ARG A 333 11.87 21.14 0.95
N LYS A 334 11.85 21.08 -0.38
CA LYS A 334 11.01 20.15 -1.14
C LYS A 334 11.70 18.79 -1.27
N VAL A 335 11.01 17.70 -0.95
CA VAL A 335 11.47 16.32 -1.15
C VAL A 335 10.76 15.74 -2.37
N ARG A 336 11.53 15.36 -3.40
CA ARG A 336 10.98 14.78 -4.63
C ARG A 336 10.74 13.27 -4.49
N PRO A 337 9.88 12.66 -5.33
CA PRO A 337 9.60 11.22 -5.27
C PRO A 337 10.84 10.32 -5.33
N ASN A 338 11.83 10.64 -6.16
CA ASN A 338 13.09 9.90 -6.25
C ASN A 338 14.00 10.07 -5.01
N GLN A 339 13.73 11.06 -4.16
CA GLN A 339 14.44 11.31 -2.90
C GLN A 339 13.74 10.67 -1.69
N LEU A 340 12.59 10.03 -1.85
CA LEU A 340 11.84 9.45 -0.72
C LEU A 340 12.63 8.38 0.04
N ARG A 341 13.53 7.65 -0.65
CA ARG A 341 14.45 6.70 0.01
C ARG A 341 15.41 7.40 0.98
N GLU A 342 15.74 8.66 0.73
CA GLU A 342 16.60 9.45 1.62
C GLU A 342 15.94 9.71 2.97
N LEU A 343 14.61 9.58 3.10
CA LEU A 343 13.91 9.76 4.39
C LEU A 343 14.24 8.64 5.40
N GLY A 344 14.85 7.53 4.95
CA GLY A 344 15.32 6.47 5.83
C GLY A 344 14.21 5.62 6.44
N LEU A 345 13.03 5.55 5.82
CA LEU A 345 11.85 4.90 6.38
C LEU A 345 11.92 3.36 6.40
N ARG A 346 12.97 2.78 5.80
CA ARG A 346 13.20 1.33 5.77
C ARG A 346 13.89 0.79 7.04
N LEU A 347 14.74 1.58 7.70
CA LEU A 347 15.55 1.14 8.85
C LEU A 347 15.55 2.22 9.97
N PRO A 348 14.91 1.96 11.13
CA PRO A 348 13.96 0.87 11.38
C PRO A 348 12.79 0.93 10.39
N VAL A 349 12.03 -0.16 10.19
CA VAL A 349 10.98 -0.16 9.16
C VAL A 349 9.74 0.60 9.63
N VAL A 350 9.28 1.56 8.83
CA VAL A 350 7.97 2.19 8.98
C VAL A 350 6.92 1.23 8.44
N GLN A 351 5.99 0.85 9.31
CA GLN A 351 4.85 -0.02 9.00
C GLN A 351 3.80 0.74 8.19
N LEU A 352 3.57 2.02 8.53
CA LEU A 352 2.62 2.87 7.84
C LEU A 352 3.16 4.28 7.67
N LEU A 353 3.31 4.72 6.41
CA LEU A 353 3.48 6.12 6.06
C LEU A 353 2.11 6.73 5.78
N VAL A 354 1.73 7.77 6.51
CA VAL A 354 0.53 8.56 6.20
C VAL A 354 0.99 9.89 5.59
N LEU A 355 0.48 10.22 4.41
CA LEU A 355 0.71 11.48 3.73
C LEU A 355 -0.63 12.22 3.60
N SER A 356 -0.94 13.05 4.59
CA SER A 356 -2.09 13.94 4.60
C SER A 356 -1.72 15.20 3.83
N ALA A 357 -1.87 15.17 2.51
CA ALA A 357 -1.33 16.24 1.66
C ALA A 357 -2.13 16.50 0.39
N CYS A 358 -2.74 17.69 0.35
CA CYS A 358 -3.65 18.07 -0.72
C CYS A 358 -2.92 18.33 -2.05
N ARG A 359 -3.22 17.49 -3.05
CA ARG A 359 -3.10 17.67 -4.54
C ARG A 359 -2.26 16.59 -5.23
N THR A 360 -2.89 15.45 -5.46
CA THR A 360 -2.43 14.53 -6.52
C THR A 360 -2.96 15.04 -7.86
N ALA A 361 -2.17 15.05 -8.95
CA ALA A 361 -2.72 15.31 -10.27
C ALA A 361 -3.57 14.12 -10.72
N LEU A 362 -4.86 14.20 -10.41
CA LEU A 362 -5.81 13.11 -10.54
C LEU A 362 -6.05 12.75 -12.01
N GLY A 363 -5.70 11.53 -12.39
CA GLY A 363 -6.07 10.96 -13.69
C GLY A 363 -5.00 10.95 -14.77
N ASP A 364 -3.79 11.44 -14.46
CA ASP A 364 -2.67 11.24 -15.36
C ASP A 364 -2.01 9.87 -15.12
N PRO A 365 -1.82 9.04 -16.17
CA PRO A 365 -1.17 7.74 -16.06
C PRO A 365 0.23 7.70 -15.45
N GLN A 366 1.00 8.79 -15.51
CA GLN A 366 2.33 8.90 -14.92
C GLN A 366 2.24 9.37 -13.47
N ALA A 367 1.38 10.33 -13.14
CA ALA A 367 1.13 10.73 -11.75
C ALA A 367 0.61 9.55 -10.89
N GLU A 368 -0.19 8.68 -11.50
CA GLU A 368 -0.65 7.41 -10.93
C GLU A 368 0.48 6.49 -10.46
N LEU A 369 1.63 6.47 -11.16
CA LEU A 369 2.79 5.67 -10.80
C LEU A 369 3.46 6.21 -9.53
N GLY A 370 3.52 7.53 -9.38
CA GLY A 370 3.99 8.21 -8.18
C GLY A 370 3.20 7.81 -6.95
N PHE A 371 1.87 7.93 -7.02
CA PHE A 371 0.99 7.61 -5.90
C PHE A 371 0.95 6.11 -5.58
N ALA A 372 0.69 5.25 -6.58
CA ALA A 372 0.59 3.81 -6.37
C ALA A 372 1.92 3.19 -5.90
N GLY A 373 3.06 3.83 -6.19
CA GLY A 373 4.40 3.38 -5.80
C GLY A 373 4.93 4.00 -4.50
N LEU A 374 4.15 4.82 -3.78
CA LEU A 374 4.63 5.59 -2.64
C LEU A 374 5.29 4.73 -1.53
N ALA A 375 4.66 3.62 -1.15
CA ALA A 375 5.20 2.70 -0.16
C ALA A 375 6.55 2.09 -0.63
N VAL A 376 6.60 1.63 -1.88
CA VAL A 376 7.79 1.04 -2.49
C VAL A 376 8.96 2.02 -2.55
N GLN A 377 8.69 3.30 -2.82
CA GLN A 377 9.71 4.35 -2.88
C GLN A 377 10.18 4.82 -1.51
N SER A 378 9.25 5.08 -0.60
CA SER A 378 9.60 5.45 0.77
C SER A 378 10.35 4.34 1.49
N GLY A 379 10.13 3.08 1.10
CA GLY A 379 10.62 1.90 1.81
C GLY A 379 9.81 1.59 3.07
N SER A 380 8.63 2.21 3.22
CA SER A 380 7.62 1.82 4.21
C SER A 380 6.89 0.54 3.75
N LYS A 381 6.28 -0.20 4.68
CA LYS A 381 5.49 -1.40 4.35
C LYS A 381 4.20 -1.05 3.63
N ALA A 382 3.53 0.00 4.06
CA ALA A 382 2.30 0.51 3.48
C ALA A 382 2.29 2.04 3.52
N ALA A 383 1.52 2.63 2.62
CA ALA A 383 1.27 4.06 2.60
C ALA A 383 -0.23 4.33 2.49
N LEU A 384 -0.70 5.34 3.23
CA LEU A 384 -2.00 5.96 3.07
C LEU A 384 -1.78 7.41 2.66
N ALA A 385 -2.52 7.89 1.68
CA ALA A 385 -2.40 9.26 1.22
C ALA A 385 -3.76 9.78 0.75
N SER A 386 -3.96 11.10 0.89
CA SER A 386 -5.21 11.80 0.57
C SER A 386 -4.94 13.04 -0.25
#